data_AF-A0A8S3GUI4-F1
#
_entry.id   AF-A0A8S3GUI4-F1
#
_cell.length_a   1.000
_cell.length_b   1.000
_cell.length_c   1.000
_cell.angle_alpha   90.00
_cell.angle_beta   90.00
_cell.angle_gamma   90.00
#
_symmetry.space_group_name_H-M   'P 1'
#
loop_
_entity.id
_entity.type
_entity.pdbx_description
1 polymer ?
#
loop_
_entity_poly.entity_id
_entity_poly.type
_entity_poly.pdbx_seq_one_letter_code
_entity_poly.pdbx_strand_id
1 'polypeptide(L)'
;LDPELNKLNPSEVEFKKSDLKLLGWLMLRFFSMTKFIRYREYTNNDGERLISTTNFTIINTVLCWFGPLHEETLSRIIILIQVSIIF
;
A
#
# COMPACT_ATOMS: atom_id res chain seq x y z
N LEU A 1 11.98 -3.40 -5.73
CA LEU A 1 12.59 -4.73 -5.71
C LEU A 1 13.62 -4.71 -4.61
N ASP A 2 13.55 -5.64 -3.66
CA ASP A 2 14.63 -5.85 -2.70
C ASP A 2 15.65 -6.81 -3.35
N PRO A 3 16.83 -6.32 -3.77
CA PRO A 3 17.80 -7.12 -4.49
C PRO A 3 18.42 -8.22 -3.62
N GLU A 4 18.37 -8.10 -2.30
CA GLU A 4 18.94 -9.11 -1.39
C GLU A 4 17.97 -10.27 -1.16
N LEU A 5 16.67 -9.97 -1.08
CA LEU A 5 15.63 -10.96 -0.81
C LEU A 5 14.91 -11.47 -2.06
N ASN A 6 15.16 -10.85 -3.22
CA ASN A 6 14.48 -11.10 -4.50
C ASN A 6 12.94 -11.02 -4.37
N LYS A 7 12.46 -10.11 -3.51
CA LYS A 7 11.04 -9.91 -3.20
C LYS A 7 10.60 -8.49 -3.54
N LEU A 8 9.30 -8.35 -3.82
CA LEU A 8 8.64 -7.07 -4.03
C LEU A 8 8.04 -6.59 -2.71
N ASN A 9 8.56 -5.48 -2.22
CA ASN A 9 7.96 -4.74 -1.11
C ASN A 9 6.85 -3.81 -1.64
N PRO A 10 5.83 -3.50 -0.81
CA PRO A 10 4.83 -2.49 -1.16
C PRO A 10 5.49 -1.15 -1.48
N SER A 11 5.05 -0.50 -2.56
CA SER A 11 5.46 0.88 -2.85
C SER A 11 4.64 1.86 -2.03
N GLU A 12 5.31 2.85 -1.46
CA GLU A 12 4.72 3.84 -0.56
C GLU A 12 4.84 5.26 -1.14
N VAL A 13 3.87 6.10 -0.82
CA VAL A 13 3.81 7.52 -1.16
C VAL A 13 3.64 8.32 0.12
N GLU A 14 4.39 9.43 0.21
CA GLU A 14 4.42 10.29 1.38
C GLU A 14 3.84 11.67 1.03
N PHE A 15 3.05 12.23 1.95
CA PHE A 15 2.50 13.57 1.83
C PHE A 15 2.33 14.22 3.19
N LYS A 16 2.29 15.55 3.21
CA LYS A 16 2.09 16.31 4.45
C LYS A 16 0.66 16.11 4.95
N LYS A 17 0.52 15.89 6.25
CA LYS A 17 -0.81 15.76 6.88
C LYS A 17 -1.64 17.04 6.72
N SER A 18 -0.99 18.20 6.61
CA SER A 18 -1.63 19.50 6.33
C SER A 18 -2.36 19.55 5.00
N ASP A 19 -1.88 18.80 4.01
CA ASP A 19 -2.38 18.87 2.63
C ASP A 19 -3.59 17.95 2.44
N LEU A 20 -3.88 17.11 3.43
CA LEU A 20 -4.95 16.12 3.39
C LEU A 20 -6.30 16.75 3.74
N LYS A 21 -7.17 16.85 2.73
CA LYS A 21 -8.57 17.29 2.90
C LYS A 21 -9.42 16.20 3.55
N LEU A 22 -10.58 16.59 4.10
CA LEU A 22 -11.51 15.69 4.81
C LEU A 22 -11.86 14.43 4.01
N LEU A 23 -12.13 14.56 2.70
CA LEU A 23 -12.45 13.40 1.85
C LEU A 23 -11.26 12.44 1.73
N GLY A 24 -10.04 12.97 1.56
CA GLY A 24 -8.83 12.15 1.52
C GLY A 24 -8.59 11.42 2.84
N TRP A 25 -8.85 12.10 3.96
CA TRP A 25 -8.77 11.49 5.28
C TRP A 25 -9.78 10.37 5.48
N LEU A 26 -11.04 10.56 5.07
CA LEU A 26 -12.07 9.52 5.15
C LEU A 26 -11.71 8.31 4.29
N MET A 27 -11.23 8.52 3.06
CA MET A 27 -10.78 7.44 2.19
C MET A 27 -9.63 6.66 2.82
N LEU A 28 -8.56 7.34 3.25
CA LEU A 28 -7.42 6.68 3.90
C LEU A 28 -7.85 5.92 5.16
N ARG A 29 -8.77 6.47 5.95
CA ARG A 29 -9.29 5.80 7.15
C ARG A 29 -10.08 4.54 6.80
N PHE A 30 -10.94 4.60 5.79
CA PHE A 30 -11.73 3.45 5.34
C PHE A 30 -10.83 2.34 4.77
N PHE A 31 -9.90 2.68 3.89
CA PHE A 31 -9.01 1.72 3.24
C PHE A 31 -7.95 1.14 4.18
N SER A 32 -7.49 1.91 5.17
CA SER A 32 -6.57 1.39 6.21
C SER A 32 -7.29 0.42 7.15
N MET A 33 -8.56 0.69 7.52
CA MET A 33 -9.35 -0.18 8.38
C MET A 33 -9.65 -1.54 7.72
N THR A 34 -9.86 -1.53 6.40
CA THR A 34 -10.09 -2.73 5.58
C THR A 34 -8.78 -3.44 5.19
N LYS A 35 -7.62 -2.96 5.66
CA LYS A 35 -6.28 -3.49 5.38
C LYS A 35 -5.89 -3.51 3.89
N PHE A 36 -6.55 -2.73 3.04
CA PHE A 36 -6.19 -2.58 1.62
C PHE A 36 -4.89 -1.78 1.44
N ILE A 37 -4.64 -0.85 2.36
CA ILE A 37 -3.42 -0.04 2.37
C ILE A 37 -2.72 -0.14 3.71
N ARG A 38 -1.41 0.05 3.69
CA ARG A 38 -0.65 0.35 4.90
C ARG A 38 -0.68 1.85 5.12
N TYR A 39 -0.97 2.26 6.34
CA TYR A 39 -1.02 3.67 6.73
C TYR A 39 -0.08 3.91 7.91
N ARG A 40 0.80 4.90 7.80
CA ARG A 40 1.70 5.35 8.87
C ARG A 40 1.70 6.86 8.98
N GLU A 41 1.61 7.37 10.20
CA GLU A 41 1.87 8.78 10.52
C GLU A 41 3.17 8.87 11.29
N TYR A 42 4.01 9.86 10.97
CA TYR A 42 5.21 10.18 11.75
C TYR A 42 5.56 11.65 11.59
N THR A 43 6.44 12.13 12.46
CA THR A 43 7.00 13.48 12.39
C THR A 43 8.42 13.37 11.85
N ASN A 44 8.75 14.12 10.81
CA ASN A 44 10.10 14.16 10.28
C ASN A 44 11.03 14.98 11.20
N ASN A 45 12.32 15.00 10.88
CA ASN A 45 13.32 15.74 11.67
C ASN A 45 13.08 17.27 11.69
N ASP A 46 12.31 17.79 10.73
CA ASP A 46 11.95 19.20 10.62
C ASP A 46 10.67 19.57 11.40
N GLY A 47 10.08 18.61 12.13
CA GLY A 47 8.85 18.82 12.91
C GLY A 47 7.56 18.76 12.09
N GLU A 48 7.63 18.44 10.80
CA GLU A 48 6.47 18.29 9.93
C GLU A 48 5.80 16.93 10.13
N ARG A 49 4.45 16.93 10.24
CA ARG A 49 3.66 15.69 10.30
C ARG A 49 3.44 15.15 8.89
N LEU A 50 4.02 14.00 8.62
CA LEU A 50 3.89 13.28 7.35
C LEU A 50 3.00 12.05 7.51
N ILE A 51 2.35 11.71 6.40
CA ILE A 51 1.61 10.47 6.23
C ILE A 51 2.28 9.68 5.11
N SER A 52 2.59 8.42 5.39
CA SER A 52 3.05 7.45 4.40
C SER A 52 1.96 6.39 4.22
N THR A 53 1.56 6.19 2.96
CA THR A 53 0.60 5.14 2.58
C THR A 53 1.14 4.31 1.44
N THR A 54 0.74 3.05 1.34
CA THR A 54 0.96 2.30 0.11
C THR A 54 0.13 2.87 -1.05
N ASN A 55 0.64 2.82 -2.28
CA ASN A 55 -0.16 3.21 -3.44
C ASN A 55 -1.41 2.34 -3.56
N PHE A 56 -2.50 2.94 -4.02
CA PHE A 56 -3.81 2.29 -4.19
C PHE A 56 -3.84 1.46 -5.47
N THR A 57 -3.12 0.34 -5.45
CA THR A 57 -3.10 -0.63 -6.55
C THR A 57 -3.38 -2.03 -6.02
N ILE A 58 -3.92 -2.90 -6.88
CA ILE A 58 -4.17 -4.31 -6.53
C ILE A 58 -2.84 -5.00 -6.13
N ILE A 59 -1.74 -4.66 -6.80
CA ILE A 59 -0.41 -5.19 -6.50
C ILE A 59 -0.02 -4.87 -5.04
N ASN A 60 -0.07 -3.60 -4.65
CA ASN A 60 0.28 -3.19 -3.28
C ASN A 60 -0.70 -3.74 -2.24
N THR A 61 -1.98 -3.89 -2.61
CA THR A 61 -2.98 -4.51 -1.74
C THR A 61 -2.59 -5.96 -1.42
N VAL A 62 -2.25 -6.75 -2.44
CA VAL A 62 -1.79 -8.14 -2.26
C VAL A 62 -0.52 -8.17 -1.40
N LEU A 63 0.43 -7.28 -1.64
CA LEU A 63 1.63 -7.16 -0.82
C LEU A 63 1.36 -6.67 0.62
N CYS A 64 0.28 -5.93 0.85
CA CYS A 64 -0.16 -5.55 2.20
C CYS A 64 -0.76 -6.74 2.96
N TRP A 65 -1.50 -7.60 2.27
CA TRP A 65 -2.12 -8.79 2.89
C TRP A 65 -1.14 -9.93 3.14
N PHE A 66 -0.27 -10.22 2.17
CA PHE A 66 0.62 -11.37 2.22
C PHE A 66 2.07 -11.02 2.57
N GLY A 67 2.38 -9.72 2.69
CA GLY A 67 3.74 -9.25 2.91
C GLY A 67 4.59 -9.27 1.62
N PRO A 68 5.92 -9.14 1.76
CA PRO A 68 6.83 -9.15 0.60
C PRO A 68 6.82 -10.51 -0.10
N LEU A 69 6.55 -10.51 -1.41
CA LEU A 69 6.41 -11.71 -2.22
C LEU A 69 7.40 -11.72 -3.38
N HIS A 70 7.78 -12.91 -3.84
CA HIS A 70 8.46 -13.07 -5.14
C HIS A 70 7.53 -12.61 -6.26
N GLU A 71 8.11 -12.04 -7.32
CA GLU A 71 7.36 -11.53 -8.46
C GLU A 71 6.48 -12.60 -9.12
N GLU A 72 6.98 -13.82 -9.23
CA GLU A 72 6.23 -14.96 -9.78
C GLU A 72 4.99 -15.30 -8.92
N THR A 73 5.14 -15.35 -7.60
CA THR A 73 4.05 -15.62 -6.67
C THR A 73 3.01 -14.51 -6.71
N LEU A 74 3.45 -13.26 -6.71
CA LEU A 74 2.58 -12.08 -6.79
C LEU A 74 1.78 -12.11 -8.10
N SER A 75 2.44 -12.39 -9.22
CA SER A 75 1.82 -12.47 -10.54
C SER A 75 0.77 -13.58 -10.61
N ARG A 76 1.06 -14.76 -10.06
CA ARG A 76 0.09 -15.87 -9.98
C ARG A 76 -1.15 -15.49 -9.16
N ILE A 77 -0.97 -14.86 -8.00
CA ILE A 77 -2.10 -14.42 -7.15
C ILE A 77 -2.96 -13.40 -7.91
N ILE A 78 -2.35 -12.42 -8.59
CA ILE A 78 -3.09 -11.41 -9.35
C ILE A 78 -3.88 -12.05 -10.50
N ILE A 79 -3.28 -12.98 -11.24
CA ILE A 79 -3.98 -13.70 -12.31
C ILE A 79 -5.16 -14.50 -11.76
N LEU A 80 -4.99 -15.18 -10.62
CA LEU A 80 -6.09 -15.90 -9.96
C LEU A 80 -7.23 -14.97 -9.54
N ILE A 81 -6.91 -13.79 -8.99
CA ILE A 81 -7.90 -12.76 -8.66
C ILE A 81 -8.63 -12.30 -9.93
N GLN A 82 -7.89 -12.02 -11.00
CA GLN A 82 -8.48 -11.57 -12.27
C GLN A 82 -9.44 -12.61 -12.85
N VAL A 83 -9.02 -13.88 -12.92
CA VAL A 83 -9.86 -14.97 -13.44
C VAL A 83 -11.09 -15.17 -12.57
N SER A 84 -10.97 -15.08 -11.24
CA SER A 84 -12.09 -15.24 -10.30
C SER A 84 -13.11 -14.10 -10.34
N ILE A 85 -12.74 -12.93 -10.85
CA ILE A 85 -13.64 -11.77 -11.01
C ILE A 85 -14.33 -11.79 -12.38
N ILE A 86 -13.67 -12.36 -13.40
CA ILE A 86 -14.15 -12.39 -14.79
C ILE A 86 -15.14 -13.55 -15.05
N PHE A 87 -15.09 -14.62 -14.26
CA PHE A 87 -16.04 -15.74 -14.28
C PHE A 87 -17.07 -15.62 -13.16
#